data_AF-A0A9Q6SB51-F1
#
_entry.id   AF-A0A9Q6SB51-F1
#
_cell.length_a   1.000
_cell.length_b   1.000
_cell.length_c   1.000
_cell.angle_alpha   90.00
_cell.angle_beta   90.00
_cell.angle_gamma   90.00
#
_symmetry.space_group_name_H-M   'P 1'
#
loop_
_entity.id
_entity.type
_entity.pdbx_description
1 polymer ?
#
loop_
_entity_poly.entity_id
_entity_poly.type
_entity_poly.pdbx_seq_one_letter_code
_entity_poly.pdbx_strand_id
1 'polypeptide(L)'
;MSDTPIIDPLEAVLFERIKLLLFSVNLPVQRLEADIDDIGRFTEADGRSAQLRLIEAMPPLTPAAEAIVRAMIRAYGVELFSSGSANAVLRAMIKTGPIRFAQTALTLDPDRPGPQRALQLVSEFNRIFERCPERGFSQARQVLSALGLLVDRNAPRSRHAKRDGNHQSGPVNSGL
;
A
#
# COMPACT_ATOMS: atom_id res chain seq x y z
N MET A 1 -6.02 27.95 -14.57
CA MET A 1 -5.92 28.31 -13.14
C MET A 1 -5.40 27.07 -12.45
N SER A 2 -4.15 27.10 -12.01
CA SER A 2 -3.49 25.95 -11.42
C SER A 2 -3.96 25.81 -9.98
N ASP A 3 -4.74 24.78 -9.67
CA ASP A 3 -5.03 24.36 -8.30
C ASP A 3 -3.72 23.84 -7.70
N THR A 4 -2.93 24.73 -7.12
CA THR A 4 -1.83 24.33 -6.24
C THR A 4 -2.47 23.85 -4.95
N PRO A 5 -2.42 22.55 -4.60
CA PRO A 5 -2.94 22.10 -3.33
C PRO A 5 -2.19 22.83 -2.22
N ILE A 6 -2.92 23.55 -1.36
CA ILE A 6 -2.36 24.19 -0.18
C ILE A 6 -1.96 23.06 0.78
N ILE A 7 -0.70 22.65 0.72
CA ILE A 7 -0.12 21.70 1.65
C ILE A 7 0.01 22.40 3.00
N ASP A 8 -0.48 21.77 4.07
CA ASP A 8 -0.28 22.25 5.44
C ASP A 8 1.23 22.48 5.68
N PRO A 9 1.67 23.68 6.11
CA PRO A 9 3.08 23.95 6.41
C PRO A 9 3.73 22.90 7.32
N LEU A 10 2.98 22.33 8.27
CA LEU A 10 3.47 21.26 9.13
C LEU A 10 3.67 19.95 8.36
N GLU A 11 2.77 19.59 7.44
CA GLU A 11 2.93 18.40 6.61
C GLU A 11 4.20 18.48 5.77
N ALA A 12 4.48 19.65 5.16
CA ALA A 12 5.69 19.87 4.37
C ALA A 12 6.97 19.71 5.22
N VAL A 13 7.00 20.26 6.42
CA VAL A 13 8.15 20.13 7.34
C VAL A 13 8.36 18.66 7.75
N LEU A 14 7.28 17.95 8.08
CA LEU A 14 7.36 16.53 8.44
C LEU A 14 7.79 15.68 7.24
N PHE A 15 7.33 16.00 6.05
CA PHE A 15 7.71 15.31 4.81
C PHE A 15 9.22 15.41 4.56
N GLU A 16 9.78 16.62 4.58
CA GLU A 16 11.22 16.83 4.40
C GLU A 16 12.04 16.12 5.49
N ARG A 17 11.56 16.13 6.73
CA ARG A 17 12.19 15.39 7.82
C ARG A 17 12.20 13.89 7.59
N ILE A 18 11.09 13.29 7.13
CA ILE A 18 11.03 11.86 6.81
C ILE A 18 11.95 11.54 5.63
N LYS A 19 11.96 12.38 4.59
CA LYS A 19 12.81 12.23 3.41
C LYS A 19 14.30 12.22 3.79
N LEU A 20 14.72 13.14 4.67
CA LEU A 20 16.08 13.14 5.21
C LEU A 20 16.39 11.82 5.95
N LEU A 21 15.51 11.37 6.84
CA LEU A 21 15.71 10.10 7.56
C LEU A 21 15.76 8.88 6.62
N LEU A 22 14.94 8.87 5.58
CA LEU A 22 14.95 7.83 4.55
C LEU A 22 16.32 7.72 3.87
N PHE A 23 16.98 8.85 3.59
CA PHE A 23 18.26 8.88 2.88
C PHE A 23 19.47 8.71 3.81
N SER A 24 19.36 9.14 5.07
CA SER A 24 20.46 9.06 6.04
C SER A 24 20.64 7.70 6.72
N VAL A 25 19.66 6.80 6.64
CA VAL A 25 19.80 5.49 7.28
C VAL A 25 20.89 4.67 6.57
N ASN A 26 21.79 4.08 7.37
CA ASN A 26 22.88 3.24 6.88
C ASN A 26 22.37 1.85 6.45
N LEU A 27 21.66 1.80 5.32
CA LEU A 27 21.13 0.60 4.69
C LEU A 27 21.44 0.60 3.19
N PRO A 28 21.40 -0.58 2.51
CA PRO A 28 21.56 -0.67 1.06
C PRO A 28 20.56 0.22 0.34
N VAL A 29 21.05 1.07 -0.57
CA VAL A 29 20.21 2.06 -1.28
C VAL A 29 19.21 1.42 -2.23
N GLN A 30 19.47 0.18 -2.68
CA GLN A 30 18.59 -0.62 -3.52
C GLN A 30 17.22 -0.88 -2.89
N ARG A 31 17.09 -0.79 -1.56
CA ARG A 31 15.78 -0.86 -0.91
C ARG A 31 14.79 0.20 -1.44
N LEU A 32 15.32 1.35 -1.90
CA LEU A 32 14.58 2.50 -2.40
C LEU A 32 14.38 2.47 -3.93
N GLU A 33 14.69 1.36 -4.61
CA GLU A 33 14.56 1.22 -6.07
C GLU A 33 13.12 1.45 -6.59
N ALA A 34 12.12 1.17 -5.76
CA ALA A 34 10.73 1.49 -6.09
C ALA A 34 10.40 2.97 -5.82
N ASP A 35 11.09 3.58 -4.85
CA ASP A 35 10.76 4.87 -4.25
C ASP A 35 11.45 6.06 -4.92
N ILE A 36 12.54 5.84 -5.65
CA ILE A 36 13.34 6.86 -6.31
C ILE A 36 13.68 6.38 -7.72
N ASP A 37 13.43 7.22 -8.73
CA ASP A 37 13.85 6.94 -10.09
C ASP A 37 15.36 7.04 -10.24
N ASP A 38 15.95 6.14 -11.03
CA ASP A 38 17.39 6.08 -11.28
C ASP A 38 18.23 5.96 -10.00
N ILE A 39 17.84 5.05 -9.09
CA ILE A 39 18.60 4.77 -7.86
C ILE A 39 20.03 4.29 -8.14
N GLY A 40 20.24 3.68 -9.32
CA GLY A 40 21.51 3.09 -9.75
C GLY A 40 22.66 4.09 -9.74
N ARG A 41 22.42 5.34 -10.16
CA ARG A 41 23.44 6.41 -10.16
C ARG A 41 24.08 6.67 -8.79
N PHE A 42 23.38 6.34 -7.70
CA PHE A 42 23.89 6.51 -6.35
C PHE A 42 24.76 5.35 -5.87
N THR A 43 24.83 4.26 -6.62
CA THR A 43 25.64 3.07 -6.31
C THR A 43 26.97 3.03 -7.06
N GLU A 44 27.17 3.90 -8.04
CA GLU A 44 28.39 3.94 -8.86
C GLU A 44 29.64 4.28 -8.01
N ALA A 45 30.83 3.88 -8.45
CA ALA A 45 32.05 4.18 -7.71
C ALA A 45 32.46 5.65 -7.90
N ASP A 46 32.40 6.44 -6.83
CA ASP A 46 32.59 7.91 -6.85
C ASP A 46 33.56 8.40 -5.74
N GLY A 47 33.91 7.56 -4.77
CA GLY A 47 34.68 7.95 -3.58
C GLY A 47 33.81 8.40 -2.41
N ARG A 48 32.56 8.85 -2.66
CA ARG A 48 31.54 9.08 -1.62
C ARG A 48 30.69 7.83 -1.37
N SER A 49 30.19 7.69 -0.14
CA SER A 49 29.17 6.69 0.18
C SER A 49 27.88 6.96 -0.61
N ALA A 50 27.13 5.91 -0.90
CA ALA A 50 25.84 6.04 -1.58
C ALA A 50 24.85 6.90 -0.77
N GLN A 51 24.91 6.82 0.57
CA GLN A 51 24.09 7.61 1.48
C GLN A 51 24.44 9.10 1.42
N LEU A 52 25.73 9.44 1.40
CA LEU A 52 26.15 10.84 1.28
C LEU A 52 25.63 11.44 -0.03
N ARG A 53 25.74 10.71 -1.14
CA ARG A 53 25.22 11.17 -2.43
C ARG A 53 23.70 11.35 -2.45
N LEU A 54 22.95 10.49 -1.77
CA LEU A 54 21.49 10.66 -1.62
C LEU A 54 21.14 11.90 -0.80
N ILE A 55 21.85 12.14 0.30
CA ILE A 55 21.64 13.31 1.16
C ILE A 55 22.00 14.60 0.43
N GLU A 56 23.08 14.62 -0.35
CA GLU A 56 23.50 15.80 -1.11
C GLU A 56 22.55 16.11 -2.27
N ALA A 57 22.08 15.08 -2.99
CA ALA A 57 21.20 15.26 -4.14
C ALA A 57 19.73 15.48 -3.76
N MET A 58 19.30 15.00 -2.59
CA MET A 58 17.89 15.01 -2.13
C MET A 58 16.89 14.67 -3.24
N PRO A 59 17.08 13.55 -3.98
CA PRO A 59 16.26 13.25 -5.15
C PRO A 59 14.76 13.22 -4.80
N PRO A 60 13.86 13.61 -5.72
CA PRO A 60 12.44 13.48 -5.49
C PRO A 60 12.06 12.02 -5.28
N LEU A 61 11.03 11.79 -4.46
CA LEU A 61 10.39 10.48 -4.39
C LEU A 61 9.50 10.31 -5.60
N THR A 62 9.24 9.06 -6.01
CA THR A 62 8.20 8.77 -6.98
C THR A 62 6.84 9.24 -6.44
N PRO A 63 5.87 9.59 -7.29
CA PRO A 63 4.56 10.08 -6.84
C PRO A 63 3.86 9.14 -5.85
N ALA A 64 3.98 7.82 -6.04
CA ALA A 64 3.41 6.83 -5.15
C ALA A 64 4.11 6.81 -3.77
N ALA A 65 5.44 6.83 -3.75
CA ALA A 65 6.22 6.86 -2.50
C ALA A 65 5.95 8.16 -1.72
N GLU A 66 5.89 9.30 -2.40
CA GLU A 66 5.50 10.57 -1.79
C GLU A 66 4.09 10.49 -1.18
N ALA A 67 3.11 9.99 -1.93
CA ALA A 67 1.74 9.86 -1.45
C ALA A 67 1.64 8.96 -0.20
N ILE A 68 2.43 7.88 -0.14
CA ILE A 68 2.50 6.98 1.02
C ILE A 68 3.06 7.71 2.25
N VAL A 69 4.17 8.44 2.08
CA VAL A 69 4.76 9.22 3.19
C VAL A 69 3.78 10.29 3.68
N ARG A 70 3.08 10.97 2.77
CA ARG A 70 2.06 11.96 3.15
C ARG A 70 0.86 11.32 3.85
N ALA A 71 0.41 10.14 3.41
CA ALA A 71 -0.64 9.41 4.09
C ALA A 71 -0.24 9.02 5.54
N MET A 72 1.02 8.61 5.74
CA MET A 72 1.59 8.37 7.06
C MET A 72 1.58 9.63 7.94
N ILE A 73 1.99 10.78 7.39
CA ILE A 73 1.98 12.07 8.10
C ILE A 73 0.56 12.48 8.47
N ARG A 74 -0.42 12.34 7.57
CA ARG A 74 -1.82 12.66 7.88
C ARG A 74 -2.41 11.74 8.96
N ALA A 75 -1.99 10.47 8.99
CA ALA A 75 -2.49 9.51 9.96
C ALA A 75 -1.90 9.69 11.37
N TYR A 76 -0.61 10.03 11.47
CA TYR A 76 0.12 10.02 12.75
C TYR A 76 0.73 11.37 13.14
N GLY A 77 0.92 12.28 12.19
CA GLY A 77 1.50 13.60 12.41
C GLY A 77 2.84 13.54 13.14
N VAL A 78 2.95 14.36 14.19
CA VAL A 78 4.15 14.45 15.03
C VAL A 78 4.42 13.18 15.86
N GLU A 79 3.41 12.32 16.09
CA GLU A 79 3.56 11.07 16.86
C GLU A 79 4.57 10.12 16.22
N LEU A 80 4.80 10.23 14.90
CA LEU A 80 5.84 9.47 14.18
C LEU A 80 7.23 9.65 14.80
N PHE A 81 7.47 10.78 15.45
CA PHE A 81 8.76 11.16 16.03
C PHE A 81 8.81 11.03 17.56
N SER A 82 7.72 10.56 18.19
CA SER A 82 7.62 10.31 19.63
C SER A 82 8.02 8.87 19.99
N SER A 83 8.11 8.53 21.27
CA SER A 83 8.20 7.12 21.68
C SER A 83 6.85 6.43 21.47
N GLY A 84 6.83 5.23 20.88
CA GLY A 84 5.59 4.43 20.75
C GLY A 84 5.42 3.71 19.41
N SER A 85 4.21 3.22 19.18
CA SER A 85 3.85 2.41 18.01
C SER A 85 4.00 3.17 16.69
N ALA A 86 3.60 4.45 16.62
CA ALA A 86 3.77 5.28 15.43
C ALA A 86 5.25 5.40 15.00
N ASN A 87 6.17 5.52 15.95
CA ASN A 87 7.61 5.53 15.65
C ASN A 87 8.14 4.17 15.19
N ALA A 88 7.62 3.06 15.74
CA ALA A 88 7.94 1.74 15.22
C ALA A 88 7.49 1.59 13.76
N VAL A 89 6.31 2.11 13.40
CA VAL A 89 5.81 2.14 12.03
C VAL A 89 6.70 3.03 11.14
N LEU A 90 7.08 4.22 11.59
CA LEU A 90 8.02 5.09 10.85
C LEU A 90 9.35 4.37 10.59
N ARG A 91 9.92 3.73 11.62
CA ARG A 91 11.18 2.97 11.49
C ARG A 91 11.05 1.80 10.52
N ALA A 92 9.93 1.09 10.54
CA ALA A 92 9.66 0.03 9.57
C ALA A 92 9.65 0.59 8.14
N MET A 93 8.93 1.69 7.90
CA MET A 93 8.89 2.35 6.59
C MET A 93 10.28 2.82 6.14
N ILE A 94 11.09 3.42 7.03
CA ILE A 94 12.45 3.86 6.70
C ILE A 94 13.35 2.67 6.33
N LYS A 95 13.19 1.54 7.03
CA LYS A 95 13.98 0.33 6.80
C LYS A 95 13.65 -0.34 5.47
N THR A 96 12.40 -0.32 5.05
CA THR A 96 11.95 -1.05 3.85
C THR A 96 11.84 -0.18 2.60
N GLY A 97 11.65 1.12 2.75
CA GLY A 97 11.17 2.01 1.69
C GLY A 97 9.63 2.15 1.71
N PRO A 98 9.07 3.34 1.41
CA PRO A 98 7.63 3.61 1.40
C PRO A 98 6.78 2.61 0.60
N ILE A 99 7.14 2.32 -0.66
CA ILE A 99 6.35 1.44 -1.52
C ILE A 99 6.33 0.01 -0.97
N ARG A 100 7.49 -0.56 -0.63
CA ARG A 100 7.57 -1.91 -0.06
C ARG A 100 6.86 -1.99 1.28
N PHE A 101 6.92 -0.93 2.08
CA PHE A 101 6.17 -0.83 3.34
C PHE A 101 4.65 -0.92 3.10
N ALA A 102 4.11 -0.11 2.19
CA ALA A 102 2.69 -0.10 1.88
C ALA A 102 2.22 -1.42 1.23
N GLN A 103 3.03 -2.00 0.34
CA GLN A 103 2.77 -3.34 -0.22
C GLN A 103 2.69 -4.39 0.88
N THR A 104 3.63 -4.39 1.82
CA THR A 104 3.64 -5.33 2.96
C THR A 104 2.39 -5.15 3.83
N ALA A 105 2.00 -3.90 4.11
CA ALA A 105 0.80 -3.61 4.88
C ALA A 105 -0.48 -4.18 4.23
N LEU A 106 -0.55 -4.20 2.88
CA LEU A 106 -1.67 -4.77 2.13
C LEU A 106 -1.67 -6.30 2.08
N THR A 107 -0.54 -6.95 2.36
CA THR A 107 -0.46 -8.42 2.45
C THR A 107 -0.86 -8.95 3.82
N LEU A 108 -1.00 -8.09 4.82
CA LEU A 108 -1.50 -8.48 6.13
C LEU A 108 -2.97 -8.89 6.01
N ASP A 109 -3.35 -9.92 6.77
CA ASP A 109 -4.71 -10.45 6.78
C ASP A 109 -5.74 -9.33 7.03
N PRO A 110 -6.67 -9.07 6.09
CA PRO A 110 -7.68 -8.02 6.23
C PRO A 110 -8.66 -8.27 7.38
N ASP A 111 -8.80 -9.52 7.83
CA ASP A 111 -9.66 -9.90 8.95
C ASP A 111 -8.92 -9.80 10.29
N ARG A 112 -7.63 -9.42 10.28
CA ARG A 112 -6.86 -9.20 11.50
C ARG A 112 -7.40 -7.98 12.24
N PRO A 113 -7.83 -8.12 13.51
CA PRO A 113 -8.21 -6.97 14.31
C PRO A 113 -7.01 -6.03 14.47
N GLY A 114 -7.23 -4.76 14.14
CA GLY A 114 -6.22 -3.72 14.20
C GLY A 114 -6.83 -2.37 14.60
N PRO A 115 -6.00 -1.41 15.04
CA PRO A 115 -6.48 -0.07 15.34
C PRO A 115 -7.16 0.54 14.10
N GLN A 116 -8.29 1.24 14.29
CA GLN A 116 -9.05 1.85 13.19
C GLN A 116 -8.17 2.74 12.29
N ARG A 117 -7.22 3.46 12.89
CA ARG A 117 -6.24 4.30 12.18
C ARG A 117 -5.37 3.49 11.20
N ALA A 118 -4.95 2.28 11.58
CA ALA A 118 -4.17 1.40 10.72
C ALA A 118 -5.00 0.87 9.54
N LEU A 119 -6.27 0.51 9.78
CA LEU A 119 -7.19 0.06 8.73
C LEU A 119 -7.47 1.17 7.70
N GLN A 120 -7.66 2.41 8.17
CA GLN A 120 -7.82 3.58 7.30
C GLN A 120 -6.57 3.83 6.44
N LEU A 121 -5.39 3.71 7.04
CA LEU A 121 -4.12 3.87 6.32
C LEU A 121 -3.93 2.78 5.25
N VAL A 122 -4.26 1.52 5.55
CA VAL A 122 -4.23 0.42 4.57
C VAL A 122 -5.20 0.68 3.42
N SER A 123 -6.42 1.17 3.70
CA SER A 123 -7.35 1.58 2.64
C SER A 123 -6.78 2.71 1.78
N GLU A 124 -6.06 3.66 2.37
CA GLU A 124 -5.45 4.76 1.63
C GLU A 124 -4.28 4.28 0.75
N PHE A 125 -3.47 3.34 1.25
CA PHE A 125 -2.44 2.69 0.44
C PHE A 125 -3.03 1.97 -0.79
N ASN A 126 -4.14 1.25 -0.63
CA ASN A 126 -4.79 0.62 -1.77
C ASN A 126 -5.24 1.66 -2.82
N ARG A 127 -5.82 2.79 -2.40
CA ARG A 127 -6.19 3.89 -3.31
C ARG A 127 -5.00 4.53 -4.02
N ILE A 128 -3.86 4.66 -3.33
CA ILE A 128 -2.63 5.19 -3.93
C ILE A 128 -2.17 4.25 -5.05
N PHE A 129 -2.14 2.93 -4.80
CA PHE A 129 -1.74 1.96 -5.82
C PHE A 129 -2.75 1.78 -6.95
N GLU A 130 -4.03 2.08 -6.74
CA GLU A 130 -5.02 2.17 -7.82
C GLU A 130 -4.72 3.31 -8.80
N ARG A 131 -4.13 4.41 -8.31
CA ARG A 131 -3.72 5.56 -9.14
C ARG A 131 -2.32 5.40 -9.76
N CYS A 132 -1.49 4.55 -9.16
CA CYS A 132 -0.12 4.27 -9.61
C CYS A 132 0.06 2.74 -9.82
N PRO A 133 -0.62 2.15 -10.83
CA PRO A 133 -0.69 0.71 -10.98
C PRO A 133 0.70 0.07 -11.14
N GLU A 134 1.63 0.73 -11.81
CA GLU A 134 3.01 0.28 -12.06
C GLU A 134 3.84 0.07 -10.78
N ARG A 135 3.44 0.65 -9.64
CA ARG A 135 4.12 0.48 -8.34
C ARG A 135 3.32 -0.37 -7.35
N GLY A 136 2.09 -0.76 -7.69
CA GLY A 136 1.22 -1.61 -6.87
C GLY A 136 1.35 -3.11 -7.19
N PHE A 137 0.29 -3.86 -6.87
CA PHE A 137 0.14 -5.27 -7.28
C PHE A 137 -0.65 -5.42 -8.59
N SER A 138 -0.74 -4.37 -9.42
CA SER A 138 -1.62 -4.35 -10.59
C SER A 138 -1.36 -5.52 -11.55
N GLN A 139 -0.09 -5.83 -11.80
CA GLN A 139 0.31 -6.95 -12.66
C GLN A 139 -0.04 -8.31 -12.03
N ALA A 140 0.21 -8.48 -10.73
CA ALA A 140 -0.21 -9.68 -10.01
C ALA A 140 -1.73 -9.85 -10.01
N ARG A 141 -2.48 -8.75 -9.82
CA ARG A 141 -3.95 -8.73 -9.90
C ARG A 141 -4.45 -9.08 -11.30
N GLN A 142 -3.85 -8.52 -12.34
CA GLN A 142 -4.19 -8.85 -13.73
C GLN A 142 -3.93 -10.32 -14.05
N VAL A 143 -2.78 -10.86 -13.64
CA VAL A 143 -2.45 -12.28 -13.82
C VAL A 143 -3.42 -13.17 -13.05
N LEU A 144 -3.72 -12.85 -11.79
CA LEU A 144 -4.67 -13.61 -10.99
C LEU A 144 -6.11 -13.51 -11.53
N SER A 145 -6.54 -12.34 -12.02
CA SER A 145 -7.81 -12.18 -12.73
C SER A 145 -7.86 -13.01 -14.01
N ALA A 146 -6.78 -13.02 -14.81
CA ALA A 146 -6.69 -13.81 -16.03
C ALA A 146 -6.75 -15.32 -15.75
N LEU A 147 -6.26 -15.74 -14.58
CA LEU A 147 -6.37 -17.12 -14.09
C LEU A 147 -7.72 -17.43 -13.42
N GLY A 148 -8.65 -16.45 -13.34
CA GLY A 148 -9.95 -16.61 -12.68
C GLY A 148 -9.88 -16.69 -11.15
N LEU A 149 -8.75 -16.29 -10.56
CA LEU A 149 -8.44 -16.47 -9.14
C LEU A 149 -8.79 -15.26 -8.26
N LEU A 150 -9.13 -14.11 -8.85
CA LEU A 150 -9.72 -13.02 -8.08
C LEU A 150 -11.24 -13.18 -8.02
N VAL A 151 -11.73 -13.66 -6.87
CA VAL A 151 -13.14 -13.63 -6.52
C VAL A 151 -13.54 -12.19 -6.26
N ASP A 152 -14.47 -11.69 -7.07
CA ASP A 152 -15.17 -10.44 -6.80
C ASP A 152 -15.94 -10.60 -5.48
N ARG A 153 -15.41 -10.01 -4.38
CA ARG A 153 -16.04 -10.09 -3.05
C ARG A 153 -17.42 -9.43 -2.99
N ASN A 154 -17.85 -8.76 -4.07
CA ASN A 154 -19.18 -8.15 -4.20
C ASN A 154 -20.15 -8.94 -5.10
N ALA A 155 -19.78 -10.13 -5.59
CA ALA A 155 -20.75 -10.96 -6.31
C ALA A 155 -21.86 -11.42 -5.33
N PRO A 156 -23.14 -11.07 -5.56
CA PRO A 156 -24.22 -11.56 -4.73
C PRO A 156 -24.22 -13.08 -4.80
N ARG A 157 -24.12 -13.74 -3.64
CA ARG A 157 -24.23 -15.20 -3.52
C ARG A 157 -25.54 -15.62 -4.18
N SER A 158 -25.48 -16.10 -5.42
CA SER A 158 -26.59 -16.73 -6.10
C SER A 158 -27.01 -17.91 -5.25
N ARG A 159 -28.19 -17.79 -4.63
CA ARG A 159 -28.86 -18.90 -3.96
C ARG A 159 -29.08 -19.96 -5.03
N HIS A 160 -28.36 -21.08 -4.92
CA HIS A 160 -28.70 -22.28 -5.67
C HIS A 160 -30.11 -22.72 -5.24
N ALA A 161 -31.08 -22.42 -6.09
CA ALA A 161 -32.40 -23.00 -6.04
C ALA A 161 -32.25 -24.50 -6.32
N LYS A 162 -32.41 -25.31 -5.29
CA LYS A 162 -32.49 -26.76 -5.41
C LYS A 162 -33.80 -27.10 -6.10
N ARG A 163 -33.70 -27.43 -7.38
CA ARG A 163 -34.78 -27.94 -8.22
C ARG A 163 -34.81 -29.46 -8.04
N ASP A 164 -35.45 -29.93 -6.98
CA ASP A 164 -35.73 -31.36 -6.82
C ASP A 164 -37.04 -31.67 -7.55
N GLY A 165 -36.93 -32.07 -8.81
CA GLY A 165 -37.95 -32.86 -9.48
C GLY A 165 -37.60 -34.32 -9.34
N ASN A 166 -38.48 -35.13 -8.73
CA ASN A 166 -38.60 -36.52 -9.15
C ASN A 166 -40.03 -37.01 -9.01
N HIS A 167 -40.53 -37.52 -10.13
CA HIS A 167 -41.77 -38.27 -10.28
C HIS A 167 -41.71 -39.60 -9.51
N GLN A 168 -42.84 -40.01 -8.94
CA GLN A 168 -43.37 -41.37 -9.16
C GLN A 168 -44.89 -41.41 -8.96
N SER A 169 -45.58 -41.86 -10.01
CA SER A 169 -47.01 -42.14 -10.14
C SER A 169 -47.43 -43.32 -9.25
N GLY A 170 -48.51 -43.26 -8.46
CA GLY A 170 -49.89 -43.64 -8.81
C GLY A 170 -50.33 -44.89 -7.99
N PRO A 171 -51.59 -45.36 -7.99
CA PRO A 171 -52.80 -44.79 -8.57
C PRO A 171 -53.98 -44.61 -7.56
N VAL A 172 -55.04 -44.05 -8.13
CA VAL A 172 -56.39 -43.75 -7.64
C VAL A 172 -57.11 -44.96 -7.02
N ASN A 173 -57.84 -44.75 -5.91
CA ASN A 173 -59.20 -45.32 -5.83
C ASN A 173 -60.15 -44.44 -5.01
N SER A 174 -61.37 -44.34 -5.53
CA SER A 174 -62.41 -43.39 -5.19
C SER A 174 -63.50 -44.06 -4.35
N GLY A 175 -64.10 -43.30 -3.44
CA GLY A 175 -65.55 -43.38 -3.19
C GLY A 175 -66.02 -44.14 -1.94
N LEU A 176 -66.83 -43.38 -1.17
CA LEU A 176 -67.80 -43.72 -0.11
C LEU A 176 -67.25 -44.01 1.29
#